data_AF-A0A5E4PF41-F1
#
_entry.id   AF-A0A5E4PF41-F1
#
_cell.length_a   1.000
_cell.length_b   1.000
_cell.length_c   1.000
_cell.angle_alpha   90.00
_cell.angle_beta   90.00
_cell.angle_gamma   90.00
#
_symmetry.space_group_name_H-M   'P 1'
#
loop_
_entity.id
_entity.type
_entity.pdbx_description
1 polymer ?
#
loop_
_entity_poly.entity_id
_entity_poly.type
_entity_poly.pdbx_seq_one_letter_code
_entity_poly.pdbx_strand_id
1 'polypeptide(L)'
;MTTTRLQADIQTFNSLKQSGADVIILMASLDDIQHRAYQSIENLYTAYHPKMSKEDQIALFKDIIAIKRTVRDLQYEQMDLTNKLIAIRGIYIADPSKAEVSDKYVISSLKEYPQSEIVKENFYRLLEKVHRNNKLNHDETSYINSLLMQIAARPAGQRLIVKLNYLLESKNAEISFVASESFTCGKTSGGVANLSDTSQVEPSGRDYQSIIKKSISRSEGSKRNLVMVKADYLKSDSAVAVEAYASTGKGLTDTGPAFILLAHELIHAIHNLEGSSRDNVRPFFESIRKNDDFMMEMLYPVEKSFGSYGQEAEEYWTIEGGKLCENAIRLENGLSLRTGHMTAEPGEEGFRDLYYLGLCRSYQADHIQTYIEFINAKESSESTEIQKMAVDDKYVANTLELEILNSRRLSIDDLLEKIENIVPRQITRAISSLMKSAHPGTKTDDPSETWMSFLFTLPAQIREIFSAVRAMDLKMLQADQDHDNRAISWRQLLMSSKHHADSQYLSGILEKWKSLSTIFNYYCDSSFASHSMENFASAITSAATLSLHPHEHDSTQAVLSLLHASGGVSFQAMHEQTKLSDETRAGNTSTSSMTDPPGTVKPDIKKRNDDEDDSEHVTPKT
;
A
#
# COMPACT_ATOMS: atom_id res chain seq x y z
N MET A 1 16.18 15.73 5.01
CA MET A 1 17.11 14.93 5.87
C MET A 1 17.73 13.88 4.98
N THR A 2 19.02 13.59 5.08
CA THR A 2 19.62 12.44 4.36
C THR A 2 19.41 11.16 5.19
N THR A 3 19.39 10.00 4.54
CA THR A 3 19.34 8.69 5.22
C THR A 3 20.41 8.55 6.31
N THR A 4 21.59 9.14 6.10
CA THR A 4 22.68 9.23 7.08
C THR A 4 22.29 9.96 8.37
N ARG A 5 21.56 11.08 8.27
CA ARG A 5 21.10 11.82 9.45
C ARG A 5 20.03 11.04 10.22
N LEU A 6 19.15 10.31 9.52
CA LEU A 6 18.15 9.45 10.17
C LEU A 6 18.80 8.31 10.94
N GLN A 7 19.87 7.72 10.40
CA GLN A 7 20.65 6.71 11.11
C GLN A 7 21.32 7.26 12.38
N ALA A 8 21.89 8.47 12.32
CA ALA A 8 22.48 9.11 13.50
C ALA A 8 21.44 9.40 14.60
N ASP A 9 20.25 9.86 14.21
CA ASP A 9 19.13 10.08 15.12
C ASP A 9 18.71 8.76 15.81
N ILE A 10 18.63 7.65 15.05
CA ILE A 10 18.30 6.32 15.59
C ILE A 10 19.40 5.80 16.54
N GLN A 11 20.67 6.03 16.22
CA GLN A 11 21.78 5.68 17.12
C GLN A 11 21.68 6.45 18.45
N THR A 12 21.30 7.72 18.39
CA THR A 12 21.06 8.56 19.57
C THR A 12 19.90 8.02 20.39
N PHE A 13 18.77 7.69 19.76
CA PHE A 13 17.63 7.05 20.41
C PHE A 13 18.01 5.73 21.09
N ASN A 14 18.76 4.87 20.41
CA ASN A 14 19.22 3.60 20.97
C ASN A 14 20.16 3.80 22.17
N SER A 15 21.01 4.82 22.13
CA SER A 15 21.88 5.17 23.26
C SER A 15 21.07 5.66 24.47
N LEU A 16 20.02 6.47 24.26
CA LEU A 16 19.08 6.88 25.30
C LEU A 16 18.31 5.69 25.88
N LYS A 17 17.89 4.75 25.03
CA LYS A 17 17.21 3.52 25.47
C LYS A 17 18.13 2.67 26.34
N GLN A 18 19.40 2.52 25.96
CA GLN A 18 20.39 1.75 26.72
C GLN A 18 20.77 2.39 28.07
N SER A 19 20.69 3.72 28.19
CA SER A 19 20.95 4.41 29.46
C SER A 19 19.80 4.31 30.46
N GLY A 20 18.67 3.70 30.08
CA GLY A 20 17.49 3.56 30.95
C GLY A 20 16.69 4.84 31.09
N ALA A 21 16.66 5.69 30.05
CA ALA A 21 15.86 6.91 30.05
C ALA A 21 14.37 6.62 30.29
N ASP A 22 13.67 7.60 30.89
CA ASP A 22 12.23 7.51 31.15
C ASP A 22 11.43 7.29 29.86
N VAL A 23 10.33 6.54 29.95
CA VAL A 23 9.50 6.16 28.80
C VAL A 23 8.95 7.38 28.07
N ILE A 24 8.61 8.47 28.76
CA ILE A 24 8.14 9.72 28.15
C ILE A 24 9.26 10.39 27.35
N ILE A 25 10.49 10.37 27.85
CA ILE A 25 11.67 10.92 27.14
C ILE A 25 11.94 10.11 25.88
N LEU A 26 11.89 8.78 25.97
CA LEU A 26 12.04 7.90 24.81
C LEU A 26 10.92 8.14 23.79
N MET A 27 9.68 8.29 24.24
CA MET A 27 8.54 8.58 23.38
C MET A 27 8.69 9.93 22.67
N ALA A 28 9.11 10.97 23.38
CA ALA A 28 9.37 12.29 22.80
C ALA A 28 10.49 12.23 21.75
N SER A 29 11.58 11.53 22.05
CA SER A 29 12.67 11.33 21.10
C SER A 29 12.21 10.56 19.86
N LEU A 30 11.37 9.54 20.01
CA LEU A 30 10.89 8.73 18.91
C LEU A 30 9.92 9.52 18.02
N ASP A 31 8.97 10.23 18.64
CA ASP A 31 8.04 11.15 17.97
C ASP A 31 8.80 12.17 17.12
N ASP A 32 9.83 12.81 17.68
CA ASP A 32 10.69 13.76 16.97
C ASP A 32 11.39 13.15 15.73
N ILE A 33 11.89 11.92 15.85
CA ILE A 33 12.57 11.22 14.75
C ILE A 33 11.57 10.89 13.65
N GLN A 34 10.41 10.34 14.00
CA GLN A 34 9.35 9.99 13.05
C GLN A 34 8.85 11.24 12.31
N HIS A 35 8.66 12.37 13.02
CA HIS A 35 8.25 13.63 12.41
C HIS A 35 9.25 14.14 11.38
N ARG A 36 10.55 14.17 11.73
CA ARG A 36 11.59 14.59 10.78
C ARG A 36 11.68 13.66 9.57
N ALA A 37 11.45 12.37 9.76
CA ALA A 37 11.43 11.39 8.69
C ALA A 37 10.25 11.62 7.74
N TYR A 38 9.03 11.80 8.25
CA TYR A 38 7.86 12.11 7.41
C TYR A 38 7.95 13.47 6.72
N GLN A 39 8.46 14.50 7.39
CA GLN A 39 8.76 15.78 6.75
C GLN A 39 9.77 15.62 5.60
N SER A 40 10.71 14.69 5.71
CA SER A 40 11.67 14.43 4.64
C SER A 40 11.03 13.73 3.45
N ILE A 41 10.09 12.81 3.70
CA ILE A 41 9.26 12.20 2.65
C ILE A 41 8.46 13.30 1.92
N GLU A 42 7.79 14.19 2.66
CA GLU A 42 7.01 15.30 2.09
C GLU A 42 7.87 16.25 1.23
N ASN A 43 9.08 16.55 1.70
CA ASN A 43 10.03 17.37 0.92
C ASN A 43 10.47 16.68 -0.37
N LEU A 44 10.64 15.35 -0.37
CA LEU A 44 10.95 14.58 -1.59
C LEU A 44 9.79 14.61 -2.57
N TYR A 45 8.54 14.42 -2.12
CA TYR A 45 7.36 14.56 -2.98
C TYR A 45 7.23 15.98 -3.56
N THR A 46 7.49 17.01 -2.76
CA THR A 46 7.47 18.41 -3.23
C THR A 46 8.57 18.70 -4.26
N ALA A 47 9.69 17.96 -4.21
CA ALA A 47 10.78 18.12 -5.16
C ALA A 47 10.56 17.39 -6.49
N TYR A 48 9.57 16.49 -6.57
CA TYR A 48 9.23 15.80 -7.81
C TYR A 48 8.76 16.78 -8.89
N HIS A 49 9.18 16.53 -10.13
CA HIS A 49 8.67 17.23 -11.31
C HIS A 49 8.61 16.25 -12.49
N PRO A 50 7.53 16.19 -13.31
CA PRO A 50 7.36 15.20 -14.38
C PRO A 50 8.47 15.17 -15.45
N LYS A 51 9.20 16.29 -15.62
CA LYS A 51 10.34 16.40 -16.54
C LYS A 51 11.68 15.90 -15.96
N MET A 52 11.71 15.39 -14.72
CA MET A 52 12.91 14.76 -14.16
C MET A 52 13.30 13.53 -14.97
N SER A 53 14.60 13.25 -15.06
CA SER A 53 15.08 12.00 -15.67
C SER A 53 14.51 10.80 -14.91
N LYS A 54 14.33 9.66 -15.59
CA LYS A 54 13.84 8.44 -14.91
C LYS A 54 14.80 7.99 -13.80
N GLU A 55 16.11 8.19 -13.98
CA GLU A 55 17.12 7.87 -12.99
C GLU A 55 16.95 8.73 -11.73
N ASP A 56 16.70 10.02 -11.89
CA ASP A 56 16.43 10.93 -10.76
C ASP A 56 15.10 10.61 -10.08
N GLN A 57 14.06 10.25 -10.85
CA GLN A 57 12.78 9.80 -10.29
C GLN A 57 12.96 8.52 -9.48
N ILE A 58 13.68 7.52 -10.01
CA ILE A 58 13.98 6.28 -9.30
C ILE A 58 14.75 6.59 -8.02
N ALA A 59 15.79 7.43 -8.07
CA ALA A 59 16.57 7.80 -6.89
C ALA A 59 15.69 8.45 -5.81
N LEU A 60 14.85 9.41 -6.21
CA LEU A 60 13.91 10.11 -5.32
C LEU A 60 12.96 9.13 -4.61
N PHE A 61 12.30 8.24 -5.36
CA PHE A 61 11.33 7.31 -4.79
C PHE A 61 12.00 6.18 -3.99
N LYS A 62 13.22 5.75 -4.36
CA LYS A 62 14.01 4.82 -3.53
C LYS A 62 14.37 5.42 -2.18
N ASP A 63 14.70 6.72 -2.13
CA ASP A 63 14.91 7.42 -0.87
C ASP A 63 13.64 7.46 -0.02
N ILE A 64 12.47 7.71 -0.64
CA ILE A 64 11.17 7.64 0.06
C ILE A 64 10.94 6.24 0.64
N ILE A 65 11.12 5.18 -0.16
CA ILE A 65 10.97 3.78 0.29
C ILE A 65 11.92 3.49 1.45
N ALA A 66 13.18 3.91 1.37
CA ALA A 66 14.18 3.69 2.42
C ALA A 66 13.81 4.39 3.74
N ILE A 67 13.30 5.62 3.67
CA ILE A 67 12.82 6.35 4.85
C ILE A 67 11.58 5.67 5.41
N LYS A 68 10.56 5.35 4.59
CA LYS A 68 9.35 4.65 5.02
C LYS A 68 9.65 3.32 5.69
N ARG A 69 10.58 2.54 5.13
CA ARG A 69 11.08 1.29 5.72
C ARG A 69 11.62 1.51 7.13
N THR A 70 12.41 2.57 7.32
CA THR A 70 12.99 2.91 8.61
C THR A 70 11.92 3.35 9.61
N VAL A 71 10.95 4.18 9.20
CA VAL A 71 9.89 4.63 10.09
C VAL A 71 8.93 3.50 10.48
N ARG A 72 8.65 2.58 9.55
CA ARG A 72 7.93 1.33 9.84
C ARG A 72 8.64 0.51 10.92
N ASP A 73 9.97 0.47 10.91
CA ASP A 73 10.74 -0.24 11.92
C ASP A 73 10.65 0.47 13.29
N LEU A 74 10.68 1.81 13.30
CA LEU A 74 10.44 2.63 14.49
C LEU A 74 9.02 2.48 15.04
N GLN A 75 8.04 2.11 14.22
CA GLN A 75 6.67 1.88 14.68
C GLN A 75 6.56 0.69 15.65
N TYR A 76 7.43 -0.32 15.55
CA TYR A 76 7.47 -1.41 16.54
C TYR A 76 7.98 -0.90 17.91
N GLU A 77 8.96 0.00 17.89
CA GLU A 77 9.44 0.67 19.12
C GLU A 77 8.35 1.56 19.72
N GLN A 78 7.60 2.27 18.88
CA GLN A 78 6.45 3.08 19.28
C GLN A 78 5.38 2.23 19.97
N MET A 79 5.11 1.01 19.45
CA MET A 79 4.19 0.06 20.06
C MET A 79 4.66 -0.38 21.45
N ASP A 80 5.93 -0.74 21.62
CA ASP A 80 6.50 -1.13 22.92
C ASP A 80 6.43 0.00 23.95
N LEU A 81 6.86 1.22 23.58
CA LEU A 81 6.78 2.38 24.46
C LEU A 81 5.34 2.74 24.81
N THR A 82 4.40 2.63 23.86
CA THR A 82 2.98 2.86 24.12
C THR A 82 2.43 1.87 25.13
N ASN A 83 2.74 0.58 24.99
CA ASN A 83 2.33 -0.45 25.95
C ASN A 83 2.86 -0.15 27.36
N LYS A 84 4.12 0.28 27.48
CA LYS A 84 4.73 0.68 28.76
C LYS A 84 4.02 1.88 29.39
N LEU A 85 3.68 2.90 28.61
CA LEU A 85 2.91 4.05 29.10
C LEU A 85 1.50 3.64 29.56
N ILE A 86 0.80 2.83 28.77
CA ILE A 86 -0.55 2.36 29.11
C ILE A 86 -0.54 1.57 30.41
N ALA A 87 0.47 0.72 30.64
CA ALA A 87 0.60 -0.07 31.87
C ALA A 87 0.67 0.79 33.14
N ILE A 88 1.16 2.03 33.04
CA ILE A 88 1.23 2.98 34.16
C ILE A 88 0.14 4.08 34.09
N ARG A 89 -0.87 3.89 33.24
CA ARG A 89 -1.93 4.89 32.95
C ARG A 89 -1.39 6.26 32.50
N GLY A 90 -0.25 6.27 31.82
CA GLY A 90 0.40 7.46 31.23
C GLY A 90 -0.10 7.79 29.83
N ILE A 91 0.10 9.03 29.38
CA ILE A 91 -0.13 9.45 27.99
C ILE A 91 1.00 10.37 27.56
N TYR A 92 1.42 10.27 26.30
CA TYR A 92 2.34 11.22 25.71
C TYR A 92 1.57 12.37 25.07
N ILE A 93 1.86 13.61 25.50
CA ILE A 93 1.38 14.84 24.89
C ILE A 93 2.62 15.66 24.56
N ALA A 94 2.82 15.98 23.27
CA ALA A 94 4.03 16.64 22.80
C ALA A 94 4.24 18.02 23.46
N ASP A 95 3.15 18.75 23.67
CA ASP A 95 3.16 20.01 24.41
C ASP A 95 1.87 20.15 25.24
N PRO A 96 1.91 19.82 26.55
CA PRO A 96 0.74 19.93 27.42
C PRO A 96 0.16 21.33 27.54
N SER A 97 0.97 22.38 27.28
CA SER A 97 0.52 23.77 27.34
C SER A 97 -0.34 24.18 26.15
N LYS A 98 -0.24 23.43 25.03
CA LYS A 98 -1.03 23.62 23.81
C LYS A 98 -2.25 22.71 23.75
N ALA A 99 -2.50 21.91 24.78
CA ALA A 99 -3.71 21.12 24.83
C ALA A 99 -4.92 22.05 24.70
N GLU A 100 -5.75 21.79 23.69
CA GLU A 100 -6.91 22.63 23.35
C GLU A 100 -8.13 21.75 23.08
N VAL A 101 -9.07 21.76 24.02
CA VAL A 101 -10.34 21.02 23.92
C VAL A 101 -11.51 21.99 23.91
N SER A 102 -12.55 21.68 23.13
CA SER A 102 -13.76 22.52 23.08
C SER A 102 -14.72 22.15 24.21
N ASP A 103 -15.08 23.12 25.05
CA ASP A 103 -16.05 22.95 26.16
C ASP A 103 -17.38 22.31 25.75
N LYS A 104 -17.77 22.49 24.49
CA LYS A 104 -18.98 21.87 23.90
C LYS A 104 -18.91 20.35 23.92
N TYR A 105 -17.72 19.78 23.70
CA TYR A 105 -17.49 18.34 23.56
C TYR A 105 -16.84 17.73 24.80
N VAL A 106 -16.76 18.45 25.92
CA VAL A 106 -16.28 17.90 27.18
C VAL A 106 -17.47 17.37 27.98
N ILE A 107 -17.42 16.09 28.37
CA ILE A 107 -18.40 15.46 29.26
C ILE A 107 -18.42 16.23 30.59
N SER A 108 -19.61 16.51 31.14
CA SER A 108 -19.77 17.39 32.31
C SER A 108 -18.88 17.02 33.49
N SER A 109 -18.67 15.73 33.76
CA SER A 109 -17.81 15.25 34.85
C SER A 109 -16.32 15.59 34.68
N LEU A 110 -15.88 16.00 33.49
CA LEU A 110 -14.48 16.30 33.18
C LEU A 110 -14.20 17.81 33.05
N LYS A 111 -15.23 18.68 33.08
CA LYS A 111 -15.08 20.11 32.79
C LYS A 111 -14.22 20.87 33.80
N GLU A 112 -14.10 20.36 35.02
CA GLU A 112 -13.29 20.97 36.08
C GLU A 112 -11.80 20.55 36.03
N TYR A 113 -11.45 19.58 35.18
CA TYR A 113 -10.09 19.09 35.06
C TYR A 113 -9.24 19.98 34.14
N PRO A 114 -7.92 20.03 34.35
CA PRO A 114 -7.00 20.60 33.37
C PRO A 114 -7.14 19.94 32.00
N GLN A 115 -6.96 20.69 30.91
CA GLN A 115 -7.20 20.19 29.55
C GLN A 115 -6.37 18.94 29.21
N SER A 116 -5.13 18.85 29.68
CA SER A 116 -4.28 17.66 29.51
C SER A 116 -4.87 16.41 30.20
N GLU A 117 -5.49 16.58 31.37
CA GLU A 117 -6.16 15.48 32.07
C GLU A 117 -7.49 15.11 31.40
N ILE A 118 -8.22 16.09 30.84
CA ILE A 118 -9.41 15.83 29.99
C ILE A 118 -9.01 14.95 28.80
N VAL A 119 -7.92 15.28 28.11
CA VAL A 119 -7.40 14.49 26.99
C VAL A 119 -7.06 13.07 27.44
N LYS A 120 -6.29 12.94 28.52
CA LYS A 120 -5.89 11.65 29.09
C LYS A 120 -7.09 10.77 29.43
N GLU A 121 -8.09 11.30 30.12
CA GLU A 121 -9.28 10.55 30.50
C GLU A 121 -10.11 10.13 29.27
N ASN A 122 -10.22 10.99 28.26
CA ASN A 122 -10.87 10.62 27.00
C ASN A 122 -10.07 9.55 26.24
N PHE A 123 -8.75 9.62 26.19
CA PHE A 123 -7.91 8.59 25.59
C PHE A 123 -8.16 7.22 26.24
N TYR A 124 -8.11 7.13 27.58
CA TYR A 124 -8.37 5.88 28.29
C TYR A 124 -9.80 5.37 28.13
N ARG A 125 -10.80 6.25 28.11
CA ARG A 125 -12.19 5.87 27.81
C ARG A 125 -12.35 5.30 26.40
N LEU A 126 -11.64 5.84 25.42
CA LEU A 126 -11.64 5.30 24.07
C LEU A 126 -11.00 3.92 24.05
N LEU A 127 -9.83 3.76 24.67
CA LEU A 127 -9.17 2.45 24.79
C LEU A 127 -10.12 1.42 25.41
N GLU A 128 -10.78 1.75 26.52
CA GLU A 128 -11.71 0.85 27.19
C GLU A 128 -12.90 0.45 26.29
N LYS A 129 -13.41 1.39 25.47
CA LYS A 129 -14.46 1.10 24.47
C LYS A 129 -13.91 0.18 23.35
N VAL A 130 -12.70 0.44 22.85
CA VAL A 130 -12.04 -0.40 21.84
C VAL A 130 -11.82 -1.82 22.35
N HIS A 131 -11.33 -1.99 23.57
CA HIS A 131 -11.09 -3.33 24.13
C HIS A 131 -12.40 -4.09 24.39
N ARG A 132 -13.47 -3.40 24.80
CA ARG A 132 -14.79 -4.02 25.05
C ARG A 132 -15.52 -4.43 23.77
N ASN A 133 -15.42 -3.62 22.71
CA ASN A 133 -16.25 -3.78 21.51
C ASN A 133 -15.61 -4.66 20.42
N ASN A 134 -14.39 -5.14 20.63
CA ASN A 134 -13.60 -5.81 19.60
C ASN A 134 -13.03 -7.16 20.03
N LYS A 135 -12.69 -7.98 19.03
CA LYS A 135 -11.95 -9.24 19.19
C LYS A 135 -10.57 -9.13 18.54
N LEU A 136 -9.83 -8.09 18.91
CA LEU A 136 -8.46 -7.87 18.42
C LEU A 136 -7.49 -8.81 19.14
N ASN A 137 -6.50 -9.32 18.43
CA ASN A 137 -5.38 -10.00 19.06
C ASN A 137 -4.42 -8.99 19.73
N HIS A 138 -3.37 -9.47 20.38
CA HIS A 138 -2.43 -8.62 21.11
C HIS A 138 -1.72 -7.61 20.19
N ASP A 139 -1.21 -8.06 19.05
CA ASP A 139 -0.45 -7.23 18.11
C ASP A 139 -1.33 -6.15 17.48
N GLU A 140 -2.55 -6.51 17.05
CA GLU A 140 -3.56 -5.59 16.54
C GLU A 140 -3.93 -4.52 17.58
N THR A 141 -4.13 -4.95 18.83
CA THR A 141 -4.44 -4.05 19.95
C THR A 141 -3.29 -3.08 20.20
N SER A 142 -2.06 -3.58 20.30
CA SER A 142 -0.88 -2.73 20.51
C SER A 142 -0.65 -1.77 19.35
N TYR A 143 -0.90 -2.22 18.11
CA TYR A 143 -0.79 -1.37 16.93
C TYR A 143 -1.82 -0.23 16.97
N ILE A 144 -3.10 -0.53 17.16
CA ILE A 144 -4.16 0.48 17.26
C ILE A 144 -3.91 1.46 18.42
N ASN A 145 -3.55 0.95 19.60
CA ASN A 145 -3.22 1.79 20.76
C ASN A 145 -2.09 2.77 20.44
N SER A 146 -1.05 2.31 19.72
CA SER A 146 0.08 3.14 19.31
C SER A 146 -0.28 4.22 18.29
N LEU A 147 -1.23 3.94 17.38
CA LEU A 147 -1.75 4.95 16.44
C LEU A 147 -2.61 5.98 17.18
N LEU A 148 -3.49 5.54 18.09
CA LEU A 148 -4.31 6.43 18.91
C LEU A 148 -3.46 7.34 19.82
N MET A 149 -2.35 6.82 20.37
CA MET A 149 -1.39 7.62 21.15
C MET A 149 -0.74 8.71 20.28
N GLN A 150 -0.32 8.38 19.05
CA GLN A 150 0.23 9.37 18.10
C GLN A 150 -0.80 10.44 17.74
N ILE A 151 -2.06 10.06 17.51
CA ILE A 151 -3.16 11.01 17.27
C ILE A 151 -3.34 11.93 18.49
N ALA A 152 -3.39 11.37 19.70
CA ALA A 152 -3.64 12.16 20.91
C ALA A 152 -2.47 13.09 21.32
N ALA A 153 -1.30 12.96 20.69
CA ALA A 153 -0.11 13.73 21.07
C ALA A 153 -0.22 15.23 20.77
N ARG A 154 -1.04 15.65 19.80
CA ARG A 154 -1.15 17.04 19.30
C ARG A 154 -2.59 17.56 19.24
N PRO A 155 -2.82 18.90 19.22
CA PRO A 155 -4.13 19.50 19.49
C PRO A 155 -5.30 19.08 18.57
N ALA A 156 -5.11 18.95 17.27
CA ALA A 156 -6.17 18.53 16.35
C ALA A 156 -6.57 17.08 16.60
N GLY A 157 -5.59 16.19 16.79
CA GLY A 157 -5.86 14.81 17.20
C GLY A 157 -6.48 14.71 18.61
N GLN A 158 -6.11 15.58 19.55
CA GLN A 158 -6.78 15.67 20.86
C GLN A 158 -8.26 16.05 20.73
N ARG A 159 -8.58 17.06 19.90
CA ARG A 159 -9.97 17.44 19.58
C ARG A 159 -10.74 16.29 18.94
N LEU A 160 -10.09 15.51 18.07
CA LEU A 160 -10.65 14.29 17.48
C LEU A 160 -11.03 13.27 18.55
N ILE A 161 -10.10 12.89 19.43
CA ILE A 161 -10.33 11.89 20.48
C ILE A 161 -11.40 12.34 21.47
N VAL A 162 -11.39 13.61 21.88
CA VAL A 162 -12.38 14.16 22.82
C VAL A 162 -13.77 14.22 22.18
N LYS A 163 -13.87 14.73 20.95
CA LYS A 163 -15.15 14.82 20.23
C LYS A 163 -15.73 13.43 19.95
N LEU A 164 -14.90 12.47 19.56
CA LEU A 164 -15.32 11.09 19.32
C LEU A 164 -15.91 10.47 20.60
N ASN A 165 -15.20 10.53 21.73
CA ASN A 165 -15.70 10.01 23.00
C ASN A 165 -16.99 10.67 23.46
N TYR A 166 -17.08 11.99 23.33
CA TYR A 166 -18.30 12.73 23.65
C TYR A 166 -19.49 12.22 22.85
N LEU A 167 -19.32 11.98 21.55
CA LEU A 167 -20.39 11.47 20.70
C LEU A 167 -20.76 10.02 21.04
N LEU A 168 -19.77 9.17 21.30
CA LEU A 168 -20.00 7.79 21.74
C LEU A 168 -20.80 7.75 23.05
N GLU A 169 -20.47 8.62 24.01
CA GLU A 169 -21.16 8.69 25.30
C GLU A 169 -22.56 9.30 25.17
N SER A 170 -22.67 10.50 24.60
CA SER A 170 -23.94 11.23 24.51
C SER A 170 -24.99 10.54 23.65
N LYS A 171 -24.57 9.72 22.68
CA LYS A 171 -25.47 8.96 21.81
C LYS A 171 -25.66 7.51 22.24
N ASN A 172 -24.98 7.05 23.30
CA ASN A 172 -24.90 5.64 23.67
C ASN A 172 -24.56 4.78 22.45
N ALA A 173 -23.46 5.12 21.79
CA ALA A 173 -23.02 4.53 20.54
C ALA A 173 -21.70 3.75 20.72
N GLU A 174 -21.47 2.81 19.81
CA GLU A 174 -20.32 1.92 19.81
C GLU A 174 -19.36 2.23 18.66
N ILE A 175 -18.08 1.96 18.90
CA ILE A 175 -17.04 1.90 17.87
C ILE A 175 -16.35 0.55 17.96
N SER A 176 -16.24 -0.13 16.81
CA SER A 176 -15.52 -1.39 16.65
C SER A 176 -14.40 -1.20 15.63
N PHE A 177 -13.26 -1.82 15.89
CA PHE A 177 -12.09 -1.93 15.03
C PHE A 177 -11.98 -3.35 14.50
N VAL A 178 -11.79 -3.52 13.19
CA VAL A 178 -11.66 -4.82 12.54
C VAL A 178 -10.48 -4.83 11.58
N ALA A 179 -9.72 -5.93 11.56
CA ALA A 179 -8.66 -6.15 10.60
C ALA A 179 -9.20 -6.17 9.15
N SER A 180 -8.51 -5.47 8.25
CA SER A 180 -8.85 -5.35 6.83
C SER A 180 -7.60 -5.25 5.97
N GLU A 181 -7.76 -5.23 4.65
CA GLU A 181 -6.69 -4.96 3.68
C GLU A 181 -6.39 -3.46 3.54
N SER A 182 -7.31 -2.59 3.99
CA SER A 182 -7.20 -1.13 3.92
C SER A 182 -7.79 -0.45 5.15
N PHE A 183 -7.47 0.84 5.32
CA PHE A 183 -8.16 1.72 6.25
C PHE A 183 -9.48 2.16 5.61
N THR A 184 -10.59 1.89 6.27
CA THR A 184 -11.93 2.38 5.86
C THR A 184 -12.85 2.52 7.08
N CYS A 185 -13.96 3.24 6.94
CA CYS A 185 -14.96 3.39 7.98
C CYS A 185 -16.35 3.02 7.48
N GLY A 186 -16.93 1.98 8.05
CA GLY A 186 -18.33 1.59 7.88
C GLY A 186 -19.25 2.11 8.99
N LYS A 187 -20.55 2.09 8.73
CA LYS A 187 -21.62 2.39 9.69
C LYS A 187 -22.72 1.34 9.66
N THR A 188 -23.41 1.13 10.78
CA THR A 188 -24.73 0.49 10.78
C THR A 188 -25.79 1.48 10.30
N SER A 189 -26.90 0.99 9.73
CA SER A 189 -28.02 1.79 9.19
C SER A 189 -28.34 3.03 10.04
N GLY A 190 -28.28 4.21 9.41
CA GLY A 190 -28.38 5.51 10.07
C GLY A 190 -27.01 6.21 10.16
N GLY A 191 -26.92 7.47 9.74
CA GLY A 191 -25.65 8.23 9.68
C GLY A 191 -25.50 9.12 8.44
N VAL A 192 -26.42 9.03 7.48
CA VAL A 192 -26.46 9.88 6.29
C VAL A 192 -27.22 11.17 6.61
N ALA A 193 -26.71 12.31 6.17
CA ALA A 193 -27.38 13.59 6.28
C ALA A 193 -28.50 13.73 5.23
N ASN A 194 -29.57 14.45 5.56
CA ASN A 194 -30.72 14.66 4.67
C ASN A 194 -30.68 16.06 4.04
N LEU A 195 -31.18 16.20 2.82
CA LEU A 195 -31.35 17.49 2.18
C LEU A 195 -32.39 18.33 2.91
N SER A 196 -32.10 19.62 3.13
CA SER A 196 -33.12 20.54 3.59
C SER A 196 -33.96 21.05 2.42
N ASP A 197 -35.28 21.11 2.60
CA ASP A 197 -36.20 21.80 1.70
C ASP A 197 -35.99 23.32 1.83
N THR A 198 -34.95 23.85 1.19
CA THR A 198 -34.70 25.30 1.20
C THR A 198 -34.20 25.80 -0.15
N SER A 199 -34.86 26.89 -0.58
CA SER A 199 -34.69 27.70 -1.80
C SER A 199 -33.25 27.96 -2.25
N GLN A 200 -33.10 28.18 -3.56
CA GLN A 200 -31.87 28.63 -4.24
C GLN A 200 -31.10 29.65 -3.37
N VAL A 201 -30.02 29.18 -2.76
CA VAL A 201 -29.09 30.04 -2.01
C VAL A 201 -28.18 30.68 -3.04
N GLU A 202 -28.30 31.99 -3.25
CA GLU A 202 -27.28 32.71 -4.01
C GLU A 202 -25.96 32.68 -3.22
N PRO A 203 -24.88 32.11 -3.78
CA PRO A 203 -23.62 31.97 -3.06
C PRO A 203 -22.97 33.34 -2.91
N SER A 204 -23.00 33.91 -1.70
CA SER A 204 -22.20 35.09 -1.36
C SER A 204 -20.76 34.65 -1.09
N GLY A 205 -19.94 34.59 -2.14
CA GLY A 205 -18.50 34.29 -2.07
C GLY A 205 -18.14 32.80 -2.16
N ARG A 206 -16.87 32.53 -2.52
CA ARG A 206 -16.29 31.21 -2.82
C ARG A 206 -16.09 30.32 -1.57
N ASP A 207 -16.91 30.44 -0.53
CA ASP A 207 -16.81 29.58 0.66
C ASP A 207 -17.75 28.37 0.52
N TYR A 208 -17.26 27.37 -0.23
CA TYR A 208 -17.93 26.07 -0.43
C TYR A 208 -18.33 25.43 0.91
N GLN A 209 -17.53 25.62 1.97
CA GLN A 209 -17.83 25.02 3.28
C GLN A 209 -19.10 25.59 3.89
N SER A 210 -19.35 26.89 3.70
CA SER A 210 -20.52 27.57 4.24
C SER A 210 -21.80 27.22 3.47
N ILE A 211 -21.72 27.09 2.15
CA ILE A 211 -22.85 26.80 1.26
C ILE A 211 -23.43 25.43 1.61
N ILE A 212 -22.58 24.42 1.71
CA ILE A 212 -22.97 23.03 1.92
C ILE A 212 -23.50 22.79 3.35
N LYS A 213 -22.96 23.49 4.36
CA LYS A 213 -23.49 23.40 5.73
C LYS A 213 -24.91 23.95 5.85
N LYS A 214 -25.32 24.88 4.98
CA LYS A 214 -26.67 25.47 4.98
C LYS A 214 -27.71 24.60 4.28
N SER A 215 -27.30 23.84 3.25
CA SER A 215 -28.20 23.02 2.43
C SER A 215 -28.42 21.58 2.94
N ILE A 216 -27.69 21.18 3.99
CA ILE A 216 -27.74 19.84 4.54
C ILE A 216 -28.22 19.88 6.00
N SER A 217 -29.27 19.14 6.28
CA SER A 217 -29.75 18.86 7.63
C SER A 217 -29.13 17.58 8.19
N ARG A 218 -28.80 17.57 9.50
CA ARG A 218 -28.23 16.39 10.17
C ARG A 218 -29.32 15.36 10.47
N SER A 219 -29.01 14.08 10.32
CA SER A 219 -29.84 12.99 10.85
C SER A 219 -29.51 12.70 12.32
N GLU A 220 -30.17 11.69 12.90
CA GLU A 220 -29.92 11.25 14.28
C GLU A 220 -28.51 10.67 14.49
N GLY A 221 -27.82 10.27 13.41
CA GLY A 221 -26.50 9.65 13.44
C GLY A 221 -26.50 8.15 13.75
N SER A 222 -25.38 7.49 13.46
CA SER A 222 -25.23 6.05 13.67
C SER A 222 -25.06 5.69 15.14
N LYS A 223 -25.57 4.53 15.54
CA LYS A 223 -25.33 3.95 16.87
C LYS A 223 -24.12 3.02 16.92
N ARG A 224 -23.58 2.60 15.77
CA ARG A 224 -22.40 1.75 15.71
C ARG A 224 -21.56 2.07 14.48
N ASN A 225 -20.29 2.33 14.71
CA ASN A 225 -19.28 2.52 13.67
C ASN A 225 -18.30 1.36 13.63
N LEU A 226 -17.89 1.00 12.41
CA LEU A 226 -16.93 -0.04 12.15
C LEU A 226 -15.71 0.58 11.46
N VAL A 227 -14.64 0.78 12.20
CA VAL A 227 -13.36 1.24 11.65
C VAL A 227 -12.56 0.02 11.24
N MET A 228 -12.28 -0.11 9.96
CA MET A 228 -11.43 -1.14 9.40
C MET A 228 -10.00 -0.63 9.39
N VAL A 229 -9.06 -1.43 9.92
CA VAL A 229 -7.64 -1.09 10.02
C VAL A 229 -6.83 -2.13 9.28
N LYS A 230 -5.85 -1.69 8.51
CA LYS A 230 -4.89 -2.60 7.88
C LYS A 230 -4.02 -3.28 8.93
N ALA A 231 -4.43 -4.44 9.42
CA ALA A 231 -3.82 -5.10 10.58
C ALA A 231 -2.38 -5.58 10.31
N ASP A 232 -2.07 -5.89 9.06
CA ASP A 232 -0.74 -6.28 8.61
C ASP A 232 0.06 -5.10 8.04
N TYR A 233 -0.35 -3.85 8.28
CA TYR A 233 0.26 -2.67 7.65
C TYR A 233 1.78 -2.73 7.68
N LEU A 234 2.37 -3.00 8.87
CA LEU A 234 3.83 -3.09 9.09
C LEU A 234 4.54 -4.23 8.36
N LYS A 235 3.81 -5.14 7.74
CA LYS A 235 4.30 -6.26 6.92
C LYS A 235 3.87 -6.15 5.45
N SER A 236 2.99 -5.21 5.12
CA SER A 236 2.39 -5.03 3.80
C SER A 236 3.19 -4.07 2.92
N ASP A 237 2.94 -4.13 1.61
CA ASP A 237 3.55 -3.23 0.62
C ASP A 237 3.11 -1.77 0.85
N SER A 238 1.86 -1.54 1.26
CA SER A 238 1.34 -0.19 1.54
C SER A 238 2.10 0.57 2.64
N ALA A 239 2.83 -0.10 3.54
CA ALA A 239 3.68 0.62 4.51
C ALA A 239 4.91 1.29 3.88
N VAL A 240 5.29 0.88 2.67
CA VAL A 240 6.44 1.42 1.93
C VAL A 240 6.07 1.85 0.51
N ALA A 241 4.78 1.79 0.15
CA ALA A 241 4.28 2.20 -1.16
C ALA A 241 4.55 3.69 -1.43
N VAL A 242 4.57 4.07 -2.70
CA VAL A 242 4.85 5.43 -3.16
C VAL A 242 3.61 6.13 -3.72
N GLU A 243 2.42 5.61 -3.40
CA GLU A 243 1.12 6.24 -3.64
C GLU A 243 1.11 7.71 -3.22
N ALA A 244 0.79 8.58 -4.17
CA ALA A 244 0.78 10.02 -3.98
C ALA A 244 -0.62 10.61 -4.20
N TYR A 245 -0.86 11.72 -3.52
CA TYR A 245 -2.04 12.56 -3.69
C TYR A 245 -1.64 13.94 -4.22
N ALA A 246 -2.61 14.66 -4.77
CA ALA A 246 -2.42 16.07 -5.11
C ALA A 246 -2.23 16.90 -3.82
N SER A 247 -1.28 17.84 -3.89
CA SER A 247 -0.99 18.77 -2.80
C SER A 247 -1.12 20.21 -3.27
N THR A 248 -1.98 20.98 -2.59
CA THR A 248 -2.29 22.37 -2.94
C THR A 248 -1.02 23.23 -3.01
N GLY A 249 -0.67 23.68 -4.21
CA GLY A 249 0.49 24.54 -4.49
C GLY A 249 1.85 23.85 -4.36
N LYS A 250 1.90 22.53 -4.15
CA LYS A 250 3.14 21.74 -4.00
C LYS A 250 3.24 20.60 -5.02
N GLY A 251 2.18 20.34 -5.77
CA GLY A 251 2.12 19.27 -6.75
C GLY A 251 1.69 17.97 -6.09
N LEU A 252 2.62 17.26 -5.46
CA LEU A 252 2.36 15.97 -4.81
C LEU A 252 2.58 15.99 -3.30
N THR A 253 1.89 15.11 -2.60
CA THR A 253 2.11 14.77 -1.19
C THR A 253 1.97 13.27 -0.96
N ASP A 254 2.50 12.80 0.15
CA ASP A 254 2.42 11.41 0.57
C ASP A 254 1.02 11.04 1.07
N THR A 255 0.65 9.77 0.94
CA THR A 255 -0.54 9.20 1.61
C THR A 255 -0.54 9.48 3.12
N GLY A 256 0.64 9.53 3.74
CA GLY A 256 0.84 9.86 5.15
C GLY A 256 1.03 8.62 6.02
N PRO A 257 1.47 8.80 7.28
CA PRO A 257 1.58 7.70 8.23
C PRO A 257 0.24 7.02 8.52
N ALA A 258 0.29 5.77 8.97
CA ALA A 258 -0.88 5.01 9.38
C ALA A 258 -1.75 5.72 10.45
N PHE A 259 -1.17 6.58 11.31
CA PHE A 259 -1.98 7.33 12.28
C PHE A 259 -2.80 8.45 11.61
N ILE A 260 -2.33 9.03 10.49
CA ILE A 260 -3.11 9.98 9.68
C ILE A 260 -4.23 9.24 8.96
N LEU A 261 -3.95 8.06 8.40
CA LEU A 261 -4.98 7.21 7.79
C LEU A 261 -6.04 6.77 8.81
N LEU A 262 -5.62 6.36 10.00
CA LEU A 262 -6.57 6.06 11.08
C LEU A 262 -7.37 7.32 11.47
N ALA A 263 -6.72 8.47 11.59
CA ALA A 263 -7.41 9.70 11.96
C ALA A 263 -8.46 10.12 10.92
N HIS A 264 -8.17 9.92 9.63
CA HIS A 264 -9.12 10.08 8.52
C HIS A 264 -10.38 9.22 8.76
N GLU A 265 -10.22 7.94 9.05
CA GLU A 265 -11.36 7.05 9.34
C GLU A 265 -12.11 7.42 10.62
N LEU A 266 -11.42 7.92 11.65
CA LEU A 266 -12.06 8.41 12.86
C LEU A 266 -12.86 9.70 12.63
N ILE A 267 -12.49 10.51 11.64
CA ILE A 267 -13.26 11.68 11.23
C ILE A 267 -14.55 11.24 10.52
N HIS A 268 -14.50 10.23 9.64
CA HIS A 268 -15.71 9.60 9.10
C HIS A 268 -16.60 9.04 10.22
N ALA A 269 -16.02 8.37 11.22
CA ALA A 269 -16.77 7.88 12.38
C ALA A 269 -17.48 9.04 13.11
N ILE A 270 -16.83 10.20 13.27
CA ILE A 270 -17.47 11.40 13.81
C ILE A 270 -18.63 11.87 12.92
N HIS A 271 -18.47 11.93 11.61
CA HIS A 271 -19.53 12.34 10.70
C HIS A 271 -20.73 11.39 10.77
N ASN A 272 -20.49 10.09 10.81
CA ASN A 272 -21.50 9.06 10.99
C ASN A 272 -22.23 9.21 12.34
N LEU A 273 -21.49 9.37 13.44
CA LEU A 273 -22.07 9.59 14.78
C LEU A 273 -22.88 10.88 14.84
N GLU A 274 -22.43 11.96 14.19
CA GLU A 274 -23.17 13.23 14.16
C GLU A 274 -24.43 13.17 13.29
N GLY A 275 -24.56 12.18 12.40
CA GLY A 275 -25.57 12.18 11.33
C GLY A 275 -25.28 13.22 10.26
N SER A 276 -24.01 13.54 10.08
CA SER A 276 -23.51 14.56 9.15
C SER A 276 -22.68 14.00 8.00
N SER A 277 -22.60 12.67 7.85
CA SER A 277 -21.92 12.03 6.72
C SER A 277 -22.71 12.24 5.42
N ARG A 278 -21.99 12.45 4.34
CA ARG A 278 -22.54 12.94 3.06
C ARG A 278 -22.73 11.87 2.00
N ASP A 279 -22.56 10.59 2.33
CA ASP A 279 -22.44 9.44 1.41
C ASP A 279 -23.57 9.27 0.37
N ASN A 280 -24.72 9.94 0.53
CA ASN A 280 -25.82 9.95 -0.45
C ASN A 280 -26.39 11.36 -0.73
N VAL A 281 -25.61 12.41 -0.55
CA VAL A 281 -26.06 13.79 -0.79
C VAL A 281 -25.89 14.15 -2.27
N ARG A 282 -27.00 14.19 -3.00
CA ARG A 282 -27.04 14.33 -4.46
C ARG A 282 -26.64 15.71 -5.04
N PRO A 283 -26.76 16.87 -4.35
CA PRO A 283 -26.45 18.16 -5.00
C PRO A 283 -25.06 18.74 -4.73
N PHE A 284 -24.11 18.01 -4.14
CA PHE A 284 -22.80 18.60 -3.77
C PHE A 284 -22.07 19.22 -4.98
N PHE A 285 -21.96 18.47 -6.09
CA PHE A 285 -21.38 18.96 -7.35
C PHE A 285 -22.41 19.46 -8.37
N GLU A 286 -23.72 19.24 -8.15
CA GLU A 286 -24.75 19.81 -9.03
C GLU A 286 -25.04 21.28 -8.70
N SER A 287 -24.91 21.67 -7.42
CA SER A 287 -25.12 23.05 -6.95
C SER A 287 -23.92 23.97 -7.22
N ILE A 288 -22.72 23.39 -7.33
CA ILE A 288 -21.51 24.05 -7.78
C ILE A 288 -21.50 23.87 -9.31
N ARG A 289 -21.77 24.91 -10.09
CA ARG A 289 -21.73 24.76 -11.55
C ARG A 289 -20.32 24.32 -11.93
N LYS A 290 -20.15 23.52 -12.99
CA LYS A 290 -18.82 23.17 -13.53
C LYS A 290 -17.91 24.39 -13.76
N ASN A 291 -18.52 25.55 -13.98
CA ASN A 291 -17.85 26.84 -14.16
C ASN A 291 -17.30 27.46 -12.87
N ASP A 292 -17.69 26.98 -11.69
CA ASP A 292 -17.30 27.56 -10.39
C ASP A 292 -15.95 27.00 -9.91
N ASP A 293 -15.63 25.72 -10.18
CA ASP A 293 -14.30 25.11 -9.97
C ASP A 293 -14.15 23.74 -10.66
N PHE A 294 -13.61 23.70 -11.87
CA PHE A 294 -13.40 22.44 -12.63
C PHE A 294 -12.40 21.48 -11.95
N MET A 295 -11.50 22.00 -11.12
CA MET A 295 -10.49 21.19 -10.42
C MET A 295 -11.13 20.29 -9.36
N MET A 296 -12.22 20.75 -8.77
CA MET A 296 -12.99 20.00 -7.79
C MET A 296 -13.64 18.76 -8.41
N GLU A 297 -14.17 18.87 -9.63
CA GLU A 297 -14.73 17.73 -10.37
C GLU A 297 -13.64 16.68 -10.67
N MET A 298 -12.42 17.11 -10.98
CA MET A 298 -11.32 16.19 -11.31
C MET A 298 -10.72 15.50 -10.08
N LEU A 299 -10.67 16.16 -8.92
CA LEU A 299 -10.11 15.60 -7.69
C LEU A 299 -11.11 14.71 -6.92
N TYR A 300 -12.38 14.86 -7.25
CA TYR A 300 -13.52 14.19 -6.63
C TYR A 300 -14.56 13.75 -7.70
N PRO A 301 -14.14 12.93 -8.69
CA PRO A 301 -14.98 12.56 -9.83
C PRO A 301 -16.19 11.70 -9.47
N VAL A 302 -17.31 12.02 -10.13
CA VAL A 302 -18.65 11.45 -9.88
C VAL A 302 -18.89 10.13 -10.64
N GLU A 303 -18.08 9.84 -11.66
CA GLU A 303 -18.38 8.87 -12.72
C GLU A 303 -18.52 7.41 -12.26
N LYS A 304 -18.17 7.09 -11.02
CA LYS A 304 -18.29 5.72 -10.47
C LYS A 304 -19.63 5.41 -9.80
N SER A 305 -20.54 6.37 -9.64
CA SER A 305 -21.84 6.13 -9.02
C SER A 305 -23.00 6.33 -9.99
N PHE A 306 -23.85 5.31 -10.13
CA PHE A 306 -25.16 5.43 -10.77
C PHE A 306 -26.12 6.22 -9.85
N GLY A 307 -25.80 7.48 -9.56
CA GLY A 307 -26.70 8.44 -8.90
C GLY A 307 -26.38 8.83 -7.45
N SER A 308 -25.16 8.65 -6.93
CA SER A 308 -24.77 9.12 -5.59
C SER A 308 -23.47 9.93 -5.59
N TYR A 309 -23.58 11.25 -5.47
CA TYR A 309 -22.45 12.19 -5.38
C TYR A 309 -21.80 12.25 -3.98
N GLY A 310 -22.22 11.35 -3.09
CA GLY A 310 -22.08 11.57 -1.67
C GLY A 310 -20.75 11.11 -1.08
N GLN A 311 -20.12 10.09 -1.67
CA GLN A 311 -18.85 9.57 -1.17
C GLN A 311 -17.74 10.60 -1.40
N GLU A 312 -17.69 11.18 -2.57
CA GLU A 312 -16.73 12.20 -2.98
C GLU A 312 -16.88 13.48 -2.13
N ALA A 313 -18.12 13.88 -1.84
CA ALA A 313 -18.43 15.00 -0.95
C ALA A 313 -18.00 14.74 0.50
N GLU A 314 -18.17 13.51 0.97
CA GLU A 314 -17.75 13.07 2.29
C GLU A 314 -16.22 13.08 2.41
N GLU A 315 -15.52 12.62 1.38
CA GLU A 315 -14.06 12.67 1.30
C GLU A 315 -13.53 14.10 1.34
N TYR A 316 -14.06 15.02 0.54
CA TYR A 316 -13.63 16.42 0.62
C TYR A 316 -13.78 16.95 2.04
N TRP A 317 -14.90 16.66 2.72
CA TRP A 317 -15.16 17.16 4.07
C TRP A 317 -14.21 16.56 5.12
N THR A 318 -13.85 15.31 4.92
CA THR A 318 -12.92 14.57 5.77
C THR A 318 -11.48 15.01 5.55
N ILE A 319 -11.12 15.38 4.32
CA ILE A 319 -9.76 15.76 3.93
C ILE A 319 -9.48 17.25 4.19
N GLU A 320 -10.27 18.14 3.58
CA GLU A 320 -9.96 19.58 3.52
C GLU A 320 -11.12 20.52 3.91
N GLY A 321 -12.37 20.07 3.81
CA GLY A 321 -13.57 20.89 4.06
C GLY A 321 -13.98 21.06 5.52
N GLY A 322 -13.50 20.19 6.41
CA GLY A 322 -13.81 20.21 7.83
C GLY A 322 -12.93 21.19 8.62
N LYS A 323 -13.44 21.71 9.75
CA LYS A 323 -12.57 22.39 10.75
C LYS A 323 -11.69 21.40 11.52
N LEU A 324 -12.22 20.21 11.74
CA LEU A 324 -11.50 19.03 12.21
C LEU A 324 -11.54 18.05 11.04
N CYS A 325 -10.45 17.98 10.30
CA CYS A 325 -10.26 17.21 9.08
C CYS A 325 -8.83 16.64 9.07
N GLU A 326 -8.53 15.77 8.11
CA GLU A 326 -7.19 15.22 7.91
C GLU A 326 -6.15 16.33 7.79
N ASN A 327 -6.40 17.36 6.98
CA ASN A 327 -5.45 18.46 6.77
C ASN A 327 -5.11 19.24 8.05
N ALA A 328 -6.05 19.34 9.00
CA ALA A 328 -5.77 19.94 10.30
C ALA A 328 -4.75 19.11 11.10
N ILE A 329 -4.82 17.78 10.97
CA ILE A 329 -3.89 16.84 11.62
C ILE A 329 -2.56 16.80 10.85
N ARG A 330 -2.58 16.78 9.52
CA ARG A 330 -1.37 16.87 8.69
C ARG A 330 -0.54 18.11 9.04
N LEU A 331 -1.20 19.28 9.12
CA LEU A 331 -0.54 20.56 9.38
C LEU A 331 0.21 20.59 10.73
N GLU A 332 -0.40 20.10 11.82
CA GLU A 332 0.26 20.10 13.13
C GLU A 332 1.42 19.09 13.23
N ASN A 333 1.44 18.07 12.36
CA ASN A 333 2.53 17.11 12.23
C ASN A 333 3.56 17.56 11.14
N GLY A 334 3.38 18.75 10.55
CA GLY A 334 4.31 19.32 9.56
C GLY A 334 4.26 18.63 8.20
N LEU A 335 3.14 18.00 7.85
CA LEU A 335 2.92 17.36 6.54
C LEU A 335 2.22 18.32 5.57
N SER A 336 2.41 18.09 4.27
CA SER A 336 1.76 18.91 3.23
C SER A 336 0.25 18.66 3.23
N LEU A 337 -0.51 19.66 2.77
CA LEU A 337 -1.97 19.55 2.70
C LEU A 337 -2.36 18.67 1.51
N ARG A 338 -3.24 17.71 1.77
CA ARG A 338 -3.84 16.86 0.74
C ARG A 338 -5.06 17.55 0.14
N THR A 339 -5.25 17.41 -1.16
CA THR A 339 -6.50 17.77 -1.84
C THR A 339 -6.88 16.65 -2.79
N GLY A 340 -8.17 16.34 -2.87
CA GLY A 340 -8.67 15.18 -3.61
C GLY A 340 -8.61 13.88 -2.82
N HIS A 341 -9.47 12.97 -3.22
CA HIS A 341 -9.54 11.59 -2.70
C HIS A 341 -8.88 10.57 -3.64
N MET A 342 -8.40 11.04 -4.79
CA MET A 342 -7.69 10.23 -5.77
C MET A 342 -6.20 10.14 -5.43
N THR A 343 -5.68 8.94 -5.54
CA THR A 343 -4.26 8.59 -5.43
C THR A 343 -3.82 7.93 -6.72
N ALA A 344 -2.53 8.04 -7.02
CA ALA A 344 -1.88 7.28 -8.09
C ALA A 344 -0.45 6.94 -7.68
N GLU A 345 0.08 5.88 -8.28
CA GLU A 345 1.49 5.48 -8.12
C GLU A 345 2.37 6.00 -9.27
N PRO A 346 3.67 6.25 -9.04
CA PRO A 346 4.60 6.55 -10.11
C PRO A 346 4.57 5.45 -11.17
N GLY A 347 4.33 5.81 -12.43
CA GLY A 347 4.14 4.84 -13.51
C GLY A 347 2.71 4.70 -14.00
N GLU A 348 1.73 5.12 -13.19
CA GLU A 348 0.33 5.20 -13.60
C GLU A 348 0.05 6.50 -14.35
N GLU A 349 -0.88 6.45 -15.30
CA GLU A 349 -1.26 7.61 -16.11
C GLU A 349 -1.68 8.82 -15.24
N GLY A 350 -2.39 8.54 -14.14
CA GLY A 350 -2.91 9.57 -13.23
C GLY A 350 -1.87 10.26 -12.36
N PHE A 351 -0.63 9.75 -12.25
CA PHE A 351 0.36 10.30 -11.32
C PHE A 351 0.74 11.75 -11.64
N ARG A 352 0.92 12.05 -12.92
CA ARG A 352 1.26 13.39 -13.39
C ARG A 352 0.07 14.32 -13.37
N ASP A 353 -1.11 13.77 -13.66
CA ASP A 353 -2.36 14.50 -13.54
C ASP A 353 -2.50 15.02 -12.10
N LEU A 354 -2.26 14.17 -11.08
CA LEU A 354 -2.25 14.60 -9.67
C LEU A 354 -1.21 15.69 -9.36
N TYR A 355 0.00 15.60 -9.92
CA TYR A 355 1.02 16.63 -9.74
C TYR A 355 0.53 18.00 -10.26
N TYR A 356 0.08 18.07 -11.51
CA TYR A 356 -0.35 19.35 -12.07
C TYR A 356 -1.67 19.83 -11.44
N LEU A 357 -2.57 18.90 -11.10
CA LEU A 357 -3.79 19.23 -10.37
C LEU A 357 -3.45 19.89 -9.02
N GLY A 358 -2.52 19.31 -8.25
CA GLY A 358 -2.08 19.87 -6.98
C GLY A 358 -1.47 21.26 -7.11
N LEU A 359 -0.62 21.51 -8.12
CA LEU A 359 -0.09 22.85 -8.38
C LEU A 359 -1.20 23.86 -8.64
N CYS A 360 -2.15 23.52 -9.50
CA CYS A 360 -3.24 24.41 -9.88
C CYS A 360 -4.21 24.74 -8.77
N ARG A 361 -4.31 23.90 -7.73
CA ARG A 361 -5.17 24.17 -6.58
C ARG A 361 -4.75 25.39 -5.75
N SER A 362 -3.56 25.97 -6.00
CA SER A 362 -3.21 27.28 -5.42
C SER A 362 -3.84 28.48 -6.16
N TYR A 363 -4.43 28.26 -7.35
CA TYR A 363 -4.94 29.28 -8.27
C TYR A 363 -3.93 30.37 -8.66
N GLN A 364 -2.64 30.09 -8.56
CA GLN A 364 -1.61 30.99 -9.07
C GLN A 364 -1.56 30.92 -10.60
N ALA A 365 -1.39 32.08 -11.25
CA ALA A 365 -1.53 32.19 -12.71
C ALA A 365 -0.51 31.32 -13.47
N ASP A 366 0.72 31.26 -12.98
CA ASP A 366 1.80 30.41 -13.51
C ASP A 366 1.51 28.91 -13.34
N HIS A 367 0.95 28.50 -12.19
CA HIS A 367 0.54 27.11 -11.99
C HIS A 367 -0.61 26.71 -12.92
N ILE A 368 -1.64 27.56 -13.03
CA ILE A 368 -2.77 27.36 -13.97
C ILE A 368 -2.25 27.24 -15.41
N GLN A 369 -1.37 28.15 -15.82
CA GLN A 369 -0.77 28.13 -17.15
C GLN A 369 0.00 26.83 -17.40
N THR A 370 0.78 26.37 -16.41
CA THR A 370 1.56 25.12 -16.48
C THR A 370 0.65 23.90 -16.71
N TYR A 371 -0.49 23.83 -16.04
CA TYR A 371 -1.46 22.75 -16.25
C TYR A 371 -2.16 22.82 -17.60
N ILE A 372 -2.56 24.01 -18.07
CA ILE A 372 -3.15 24.18 -19.39
C ILE A 372 -2.18 23.70 -20.47
N GLU A 373 -0.89 24.05 -20.36
CA GLU A 373 0.15 23.58 -21.27
C GLU A 373 0.28 22.05 -21.27
N PHE A 374 0.22 21.42 -20.09
CA PHE A 374 0.26 19.97 -19.95
C PHE A 374 -0.95 19.29 -20.61
N ILE A 375 -2.17 19.77 -20.35
CA ILE A 375 -3.39 19.20 -20.95
C ILE A 375 -3.38 19.35 -22.47
N ASN A 376 -3.05 20.52 -22.99
CA ASN A 376 -2.93 20.74 -24.44
C ASN A 376 -1.92 19.80 -25.08
N ALA A 377 -0.78 19.56 -24.42
CA ALA A 377 0.23 18.61 -24.88
C ALA A 377 -0.30 17.17 -24.88
N LYS A 378 -1.05 16.77 -23.84
CA LYS A 378 -1.69 15.44 -23.72
C LYS A 378 -2.72 15.21 -24.84
N GLU A 379 -3.57 16.19 -25.11
CA GLU A 379 -4.64 16.09 -26.13
C GLU A 379 -4.10 16.06 -27.57
N SER A 380 -2.97 16.72 -27.83
CA SER A 380 -2.41 16.86 -29.19
C SER A 380 -2.01 15.55 -29.88
N SER A 381 -1.99 14.40 -29.18
CA SER A 381 -1.81 13.01 -29.68
C SER A 381 -0.54 12.70 -30.51
N GLU A 382 0.20 13.71 -30.94
CA GLU A 382 1.44 13.63 -31.74
C GLU A 382 2.71 13.92 -30.91
N SER A 383 2.56 14.16 -29.61
CA SER A 383 3.71 14.44 -28.74
C SER A 383 4.54 13.19 -28.48
N THR A 384 5.58 13.01 -29.28
CA THR A 384 6.66 12.03 -29.07
C THR A 384 7.27 12.13 -27.66
N GLU A 385 7.24 13.32 -27.05
CA GLU A 385 7.67 13.56 -25.67
C GLU A 385 6.77 12.86 -24.66
N ILE A 386 5.44 12.97 -24.79
CA ILE A 386 4.47 12.29 -23.91
C ILE A 386 4.57 10.77 -24.02
N GLN A 387 4.76 10.25 -25.24
CA GLN A 387 4.95 8.80 -25.44
C GLN A 387 6.25 8.30 -24.80
N LYS A 388 7.36 9.01 -24.99
CA LYS A 388 8.65 8.67 -24.35
C LYS A 388 8.51 8.68 -22.82
N MET A 389 7.87 9.71 -22.32
CA MET A 389 7.56 9.88 -20.92
C MET A 389 6.76 8.71 -20.32
N ALA A 390 5.74 8.19 -21.03
CA ALA A 390 4.97 7.04 -20.57
C ALA A 390 5.81 5.74 -20.50
N VAL A 391 6.76 5.57 -21.44
CA VAL A 391 7.70 4.44 -21.40
C VAL A 391 8.65 4.54 -20.20
N ASP A 392 9.20 5.74 -19.97
CA ASP A 392 10.07 6.01 -18.83
C ASP A 392 9.32 5.79 -17.50
N ASP A 393 8.08 6.29 -17.38
CA ASP A 393 7.21 6.10 -16.21
C ASP A 393 6.98 4.62 -15.91
N LYS A 394 6.70 3.79 -16.93
CA LYS A 394 6.53 2.34 -16.75
C LYS A 394 7.80 1.67 -16.23
N TYR A 395 8.97 2.12 -16.69
CA TYR A 395 10.24 1.62 -16.18
C TYR A 395 10.48 2.02 -14.72
N VAL A 396 10.15 3.26 -14.35
CA VAL A 396 10.16 3.74 -12.96
C VAL A 396 9.25 2.87 -12.10
N ALA A 397 7.99 2.67 -12.49
CA ALA A 397 7.02 1.82 -11.80
C ALA A 397 7.58 0.43 -11.51
N ASN A 398 8.08 -0.24 -12.55
CA ASN A 398 8.59 -1.60 -12.43
C ASN A 398 9.80 -1.68 -11.48
N THR A 399 10.69 -0.69 -11.54
CA THR A 399 11.86 -0.62 -10.67
C THR A 399 11.45 -0.43 -9.20
N LEU A 400 10.47 0.44 -8.95
CA LEU A 400 9.98 0.73 -7.60
C LEU A 400 9.16 -0.41 -7.01
N GLU A 401 8.34 -1.10 -7.81
CA GLU A 401 7.62 -2.29 -7.35
C GLU A 401 8.60 -3.35 -6.81
N LEU A 402 9.73 -3.58 -7.50
CA LEU A 402 10.74 -4.52 -7.00
C LEU A 402 11.42 -4.03 -5.71
N GLU A 403 11.68 -2.73 -5.60
CA GLU A 403 12.24 -2.16 -4.38
C GLU A 403 11.28 -2.30 -3.18
N ILE A 404 9.97 -2.11 -3.41
CA ILE A 404 8.90 -2.33 -2.42
C ILE A 404 8.88 -3.80 -2.00
N LEU A 405 8.84 -4.74 -2.95
CA LEU A 405 8.85 -6.18 -2.68
C LEU A 405 10.10 -6.59 -1.87
N ASN A 406 11.27 -6.05 -2.22
CA ASN A 406 12.52 -6.32 -1.49
C ASN A 406 12.53 -5.71 -0.07
N SER A 407 11.78 -4.62 0.13
CA SER A 407 11.68 -3.91 1.40
C SER A 407 10.63 -4.49 2.35
N ARG A 408 9.77 -5.40 1.87
CA ARG A 408 8.74 -6.07 2.66
C ARG A 408 9.35 -6.87 3.81
N ARG A 409 8.70 -6.82 4.98
CA ARG A 409 9.03 -7.67 6.14
C ARG A 409 8.20 -8.95 6.04
N LEU A 410 8.69 -9.92 5.26
CA LEU A 410 8.16 -11.28 5.25
C LEU A 410 8.93 -12.13 6.26
N SER A 411 8.22 -12.85 7.11
CA SER A 411 8.80 -13.94 7.91
C SER A 411 9.03 -15.18 7.05
N ILE A 412 9.80 -16.13 7.56
CA ILE A 412 9.96 -17.44 6.89
C ILE A 412 8.62 -18.16 6.77
N ASP A 413 7.76 -18.07 7.78
CA ASP A 413 6.44 -18.69 7.75
C ASP A 413 5.55 -18.07 6.66
N ASP A 414 5.59 -16.74 6.49
CA ASP A 414 4.84 -16.06 5.42
C ASP A 414 5.32 -16.51 4.03
N LEU A 415 6.64 -16.71 3.87
CA LEU A 415 7.21 -17.21 2.62
C LEU A 415 6.79 -18.66 2.34
N LEU A 416 6.87 -19.53 3.35
CA LEU A 416 6.46 -20.93 3.22
C LEU A 416 4.97 -21.04 2.87
N GLU A 417 4.11 -20.27 3.53
CA GLU A 417 2.68 -20.23 3.23
C GLU A 417 2.40 -19.72 1.80
N LYS A 418 3.16 -18.72 1.32
CA LYS A 418 3.04 -18.26 -0.08
C LYS A 418 3.43 -19.36 -1.07
N ILE A 419 4.48 -20.12 -0.80
CA ILE A 419 4.91 -21.25 -1.65
C ILE A 419 3.87 -22.37 -1.60
N GLU A 420 3.36 -22.69 -0.42
CA GLU A 420 2.29 -23.67 -0.22
C GLU A 420 1.04 -23.30 -1.00
N ASN A 421 0.68 -22.03 -1.10
CA ASN A 421 -0.52 -21.59 -1.79
C ASN A 421 -0.36 -21.48 -3.31
N ILE A 422 0.80 -21.83 -3.88
CA ILE A 422 0.94 -21.88 -5.34
C ILE A 422 0.18 -23.08 -5.91
N VAL A 423 -0.64 -22.79 -6.92
CA VAL A 423 -1.38 -23.77 -7.70
C VAL A 423 -0.55 -24.15 -8.94
N PRO A 424 -0.43 -25.44 -9.31
CA PRO A 424 0.35 -25.89 -10.48
C PRO A 424 0.02 -25.15 -11.78
N ARG A 425 -1.25 -24.76 -11.98
CA ARG A 425 -1.70 -23.99 -13.15
C ARG A 425 -1.01 -22.62 -13.27
N GLN A 426 -0.64 -21.98 -12.15
CA GLN A 426 0.09 -20.71 -12.17
C GLN A 426 1.51 -20.90 -12.70
N ILE A 427 2.17 -22.00 -12.32
CA ILE A 427 3.50 -22.38 -12.82
C ILE A 427 3.44 -22.66 -14.32
N THR A 428 2.46 -23.47 -14.78
CA THR A 428 2.28 -23.75 -16.21
C THR A 428 2.03 -22.48 -17.02
N ARG A 429 1.21 -21.55 -16.49
CA ARG A 429 0.97 -20.24 -17.12
C ARG A 429 2.25 -19.42 -17.21
N ALA A 430 3.05 -19.36 -16.15
CA ALA A 430 4.33 -18.65 -16.14
C ALA A 430 5.30 -19.20 -17.21
N ILE A 431 5.48 -20.52 -17.26
CA ILE A 431 6.31 -21.18 -18.29
C ILE A 431 5.78 -20.86 -19.69
N SER A 432 4.46 -20.94 -19.89
CA SER A 432 3.85 -20.62 -21.18
C SER A 432 4.05 -19.15 -21.58
N SER A 433 3.98 -18.22 -20.63
CA SER A 433 4.26 -16.79 -20.88
C SER A 433 5.72 -16.58 -21.28
N LEU A 434 6.67 -17.22 -20.58
CA LEU A 434 8.10 -17.17 -20.90
C LEU A 434 8.40 -17.75 -22.29
N MET A 435 7.75 -18.85 -22.66
CA MET A 435 7.89 -19.45 -23.99
C MET A 435 7.32 -18.54 -25.09
N LYS A 436 6.22 -17.83 -24.81
CA LYS A 436 5.57 -16.90 -25.75
C LYS A 436 6.28 -15.56 -25.88
N SER A 437 7.02 -15.11 -24.86
CA SER A 437 7.73 -13.84 -24.88
C SER A 437 8.96 -13.82 -25.80
N ALA A 438 9.28 -14.93 -26.49
CA ALA A 438 10.15 -15.02 -27.67
C ALA A 438 11.27 -13.97 -27.78
N HIS A 439 12.15 -13.93 -26.78
CA HIS A 439 13.62 -13.87 -26.85
C HIS A 439 14.13 -13.68 -25.41
N PRO A 440 15.24 -14.34 -25.00
CA PRO A 440 16.01 -13.83 -23.86
C PRO A 440 16.31 -12.39 -24.22
N GLY A 441 16.00 -11.44 -23.33
CA GLY A 441 16.14 -10.01 -23.62
C GLY A 441 17.44 -9.77 -24.38
N THR A 442 17.42 -8.87 -25.37
CA THR A 442 18.64 -8.23 -25.87
C THR A 442 19.59 -8.13 -24.70
N LYS A 443 20.66 -8.93 -24.68
CA LYS A 443 21.53 -9.05 -23.50
C LYS A 443 21.94 -7.63 -23.17
N THR A 444 21.31 -7.07 -22.14
CA THR A 444 21.76 -5.81 -21.60
C THR A 444 22.96 -6.19 -20.77
N ASP A 445 24.02 -5.40 -20.86
CA ASP A 445 25.19 -5.61 -20.02
C ASP A 445 24.88 -5.36 -18.53
N ASP A 446 23.67 -4.86 -18.21
CA ASP A 446 23.14 -4.71 -16.85
C ASP A 446 22.32 -5.94 -16.39
N PRO A 447 22.86 -6.75 -15.47
CA PRO A 447 22.15 -7.88 -14.90
C PRO A 447 20.88 -7.50 -14.14
N SER A 448 20.79 -6.26 -13.64
CA SER A 448 19.61 -5.75 -12.94
C SER A 448 18.43 -5.63 -13.90
N GLU A 449 18.63 -5.04 -15.08
CA GLU A 449 17.60 -4.93 -16.11
C GLU A 449 17.13 -6.31 -16.60
N THR A 450 18.05 -7.26 -16.75
CA THR A 450 17.72 -8.65 -17.11
C THR A 450 16.84 -9.31 -16.04
N TRP A 451 17.16 -9.12 -14.75
CA TRP A 451 16.34 -9.61 -13.64
C TRP A 451 14.96 -8.95 -13.58
N MET A 452 14.87 -7.64 -13.84
CA MET A 452 13.59 -6.95 -13.90
C MET A 452 12.74 -7.49 -15.05
N SER A 453 13.32 -7.60 -16.25
CA SER A 453 12.64 -8.18 -17.41
C SER A 453 12.08 -9.58 -17.10
N PHE A 454 12.87 -10.45 -16.46
CA PHE A 454 12.42 -11.75 -16.00
C PHE A 454 11.19 -11.64 -15.09
N LEU A 455 11.32 -10.93 -13.97
CA LEU A 455 10.29 -10.90 -12.94
C LEU A 455 8.96 -10.36 -13.45
N PHE A 456 8.97 -9.38 -14.36
CA PHE A 456 7.77 -8.78 -14.94
C PHE A 456 7.12 -9.61 -16.05
N THR A 457 7.71 -10.72 -16.47
CA THR A 457 7.03 -11.74 -17.29
C THR A 457 6.24 -12.76 -16.45
N LEU A 458 6.46 -12.78 -15.14
CA LEU A 458 5.87 -13.75 -14.22
C LEU A 458 4.55 -13.24 -13.62
N PRO A 459 3.64 -14.15 -13.23
CA PRO A 459 2.51 -13.80 -12.38
C PRO A 459 2.97 -13.16 -11.06
N ALA A 460 2.20 -12.19 -10.56
CA ALA A 460 2.53 -11.39 -9.37
C ALA A 460 2.95 -12.24 -8.14
N GLN A 461 2.20 -13.30 -7.83
CA GLN A 461 2.50 -14.19 -6.70
C GLN A 461 3.85 -14.91 -6.84
N ILE A 462 4.22 -15.32 -8.07
CA ILE A 462 5.51 -15.99 -8.32
C ILE A 462 6.65 -14.97 -8.26
N ARG A 463 6.44 -13.77 -8.82
CA ARG A 463 7.38 -12.65 -8.71
C ARG A 463 7.65 -12.29 -7.25
N GLU A 464 6.61 -12.18 -6.43
CA GLU A 464 6.73 -11.89 -5.00
C GLU A 464 7.59 -12.93 -4.27
N ILE A 465 7.37 -14.22 -4.55
CA ILE A 465 8.15 -15.31 -3.94
C ILE A 465 9.62 -15.23 -4.33
N PHE A 466 9.93 -15.04 -5.61
CA PHE A 466 11.32 -14.92 -6.06
C PHE A 466 12.01 -13.68 -5.48
N SER A 467 11.32 -12.54 -5.44
CA SER A 467 11.82 -11.33 -4.79
C SER A 467 12.07 -11.55 -3.30
N ALA A 468 11.15 -12.23 -2.59
CA ALA A 468 11.28 -12.51 -1.16
C ALA A 468 12.49 -13.40 -0.85
N VAL A 469 12.67 -14.51 -1.59
CA VAL A 469 13.83 -15.40 -1.41
C VAL A 469 15.13 -14.64 -1.68
N ARG A 470 15.19 -13.87 -2.76
CA ARG A 470 16.38 -13.05 -3.07
C ARG A 470 16.65 -12.02 -1.98
N ALA A 471 15.63 -11.30 -1.51
CA ALA A 471 15.78 -10.28 -0.48
C ALA A 471 16.25 -10.86 0.86
N MET A 472 15.75 -12.04 1.25
CA MET A 472 16.22 -12.77 2.43
C MET A 472 17.68 -13.20 2.28
N ASP A 473 18.05 -13.79 1.15
CA ASP A 473 19.44 -14.22 0.88
C ASP A 473 20.42 -13.05 0.88
N LEU A 474 20.04 -11.90 0.30
CA LEU A 474 20.86 -10.69 0.31
C LEU A 474 21.04 -10.11 1.73
N LYS A 475 20.01 -10.15 2.57
CA LYS A 475 20.13 -9.74 3.98
C LYS A 475 21.10 -10.64 4.75
N MET A 476 21.08 -11.94 4.48
CA MET A 476 22.05 -12.88 5.06
C MET A 476 23.48 -12.59 4.58
N LEU A 477 23.65 -12.28 3.29
CA LEU A 477 24.96 -11.90 2.73
C LEU A 477 25.51 -10.59 3.35
N GLN A 478 24.63 -9.65 3.71
CA GLN A 478 25.05 -8.41 4.39
C GLN A 478 25.41 -8.64 5.86
N ALA A 479 24.84 -9.67 6.50
CA ALA A 479 25.13 -10.03 7.89
C ALA A 479 26.38 -10.92 8.02
N ASP A 480 26.56 -11.88 7.11
CA ASP A 480 27.66 -12.84 7.10
C ASP A 480 28.53 -12.61 5.85
N GLN A 481 29.75 -12.12 6.05
CA GLN A 481 30.74 -11.85 4.97
C GLN A 481 31.29 -13.13 4.29
N ASP A 482 30.75 -14.31 4.59
CA ASP A 482 31.21 -15.61 4.09
C ASP A 482 30.09 -16.35 3.33
N HIS A 483 30.40 -16.77 2.10
CA HIS A 483 29.45 -17.44 1.21
C HIS A 483 29.02 -18.82 1.72
N ASP A 484 29.89 -19.54 2.44
CA ASP A 484 29.61 -20.90 2.94
C ASP A 484 28.65 -20.89 4.14
N ASN A 485 28.54 -19.76 4.85
CA ASN A 485 27.61 -19.60 5.97
C ASN A 485 26.15 -19.36 5.53
N ARG A 486 25.88 -19.01 4.27
CA ARG A 486 24.51 -18.70 3.82
C ARG A 486 23.55 -19.87 3.93
N ALA A 487 23.99 -21.08 3.57
CA ALA A 487 23.16 -22.29 3.72
C ALA A 487 22.85 -22.58 5.20
N ILE A 488 23.79 -22.25 6.11
CA ILE A 488 23.61 -22.38 7.55
C ILE A 488 22.59 -21.35 8.05
N SER A 489 22.69 -20.08 7.63
CA SER A 489 21.78 -19.01 8.01
C SER A 489 20.35 -19.28 7.51
N TRP A 490 20.19 -19.79 6.28
CA TRP A 490 18.89 -20.28 5.78
C TRP A 490 18.35 -21.44 6.60
N ARG A 491 19.20 -22.41 6.96
CA ARG A 491 18.80 -23.54 7.81
C ARG A 491 18.35 -23.06 9.19
N GLN A 492 19.08 -22.15 9.83
CA GLN A 492 18.70 -21.57 11.12
C GLN A 492 17.35 -20.83 11.02
N LEU A 493 17.15 -20.07 9.94
CA LEU A 493 15.88 -19.39 9.69
C LEU A 493 14.72 -20.39 9.53
N LEU A 494 14.91 -21.46 8.75
CA LEU A 494 13.91 -22.53 8.63
C LEU A 494 13.67 -23.27 9.95
N MET A 495 14.70 -23.48 10.77
CA MET A 495 14.55 -24.08 12.11
C MET A 495 13.80 -23.17 13.08
N SER A 496 13.70 -21.86 12.81
CA SER A 496 12.86 -20.92 13.58
C SER A 496 11.39 -20.91 13.14
N SER A 497 11.05 -21.57 12.02
CA SER A 497 9.68 -21.68 11.52
C SER A 497 8.80 -22.46 12.50
N LYS A 498 7.51 -22.09 12.61
CA LYS A 498 6.52 -22.91 13.33
C LYS A 498 6.34 -24.31 12.70
N HIS A 499 6.77 -24.50 11.45
CA HIS A 499 6.70 -25.76 10.70
C HIS A 499 8.00 -26.57 10.72
N HIS A 500 9.03 -26.15 11.46
CA HIS A 500 10.35 -26.79 11.40
C HIS A 500 10.37 -28.28 11.77
N ALA A 501 9.39 -28.76 12.54
CA ALA A 501 9.26 -30.16 12.95
C ALA A 501 8.32 -30.97 12.05
N ASP A 502 7.64 -30.34 11.10
CA ASP A 502 6.71 -31.00 10.18
C ASP A 502 7.42 -31.37 8.87
N SER A 503 8.00 -32.57 8.85
CA SER A 503 8.72 -33.07 7.67
C SER A 503 7.82 -33.22 6.44
N GLN A 504 6.54 -33.57 6.62
CA GLN A 504 5.61 -33.73 5.50
C GLN A 504 5.31 -32.37 4.85
N TYR A 505 5.07 -31.37 5.69
CA TYR A 505 4.90 -29.98 5.24
C TYR A 505 6.12 -29.49 4.45
N LEU A 506 7.32 -29.59 5.05
CA LEU A 506 8.56 -29.11 4.41
C LEU A 506 8.89 -29.88 3.12
N SER A 507 8.56 -31.17 3.05
CA SER A 507 8.71 -31.97 1.83
C SER A 507 7.75 -31.49 0.73
N GLY A 508 6.50 -31.17 1.08
CA GLY A 508 5.54 -30.58 0.14
C GLY A 508 5.98 -29.21 -0.38
N ILE A 509 6.56 -28.36 0.49
CA ILE A 509 7.18 -27.09 0.09
C ILE A 509 8.33 -27.34 -0.90
N LEU A 510 9.20 -28.31 -0.61
CA LEU A 510 10.34 -28.64 -1.48
C LEU A 510 9.90 -29.05 -2.89
N GLU A 511 8.84 -29.85 -3.02
CA GLU A 511 8.30 -30.26 -4.33
C GLU A 511 7.73 -29.07 -5.11
N LYS A 512 7.02 -28.17 -4.44
CA LYS A 512 6.53 -26.93 -5.05
C LYS A 512 7.67 -26.01 -5.45
N TRP A 513 8.70 -25.88 -4.61
CA TRP A 513 9.90 -25.11 -4.92
C TRP A 513 10.64 -25.66 -6.13
N LYS A 514 10.82 -26.99 -6.21
CA LYS A 514 11.39 -27.65 -7.39
C LYS A 514 10.59 -27.31 -8.65
N SER A 515 9.26 -27.33 -8.56
CA SER A 515 8.39 -26.93 -9.68
C SER A 515 8.58 -25.47 -10.07
N LEU A 516 8.71 -24.54 -9.12
CA LEU A 516 9.02 -23.13 -9.38
C LEU A 516 10.40 -22.93 -9.99
N SER A 517 11.41 -23.68 -9.53
CA SER A 517 12.77 -23.58 -10.05
C SER A 517 12.87 -23.92 -11.55
N THR A 518 11.92 -24.69 -12.09
CA THR A 518 11.85 -24.93 -13.54
C THR A 518 11.62 -23.65 -14.34
N ILE A 519 10.83 -22.70 -13.83
CA ILE A 519 10.57 -21.38 -14.43
C ILE A 519 11.90 -20.63 -14.61
N PHE A 520 12.76 -20.69 -13.59
CA PHE A 520 14.05 -20.04 -13.58
C PHE A 520 15.02 -20.65 -14.60
N ASN A 521 15.08 -22.00 -14.65
CA ASN A 521 15.91 -22.73 -15.60
C ASN A 521 15.53 -22.50 -17.07
N TYR A 522 14.29 -22.10 -17.33
CA TYR A 522 13.84 -21.73 -18.68
C TYR A 522 14.35 -20.35 -19.14
N TYR A 523 14.74 -19.45 -18.22
CA TYR A 523 15.07 -18.06 -18.54
C TYR A 523 16.55 -17.70 -18.37
N CYS A 524 17.26 -18.27 -17.39
CA CYS A 524 18.62 -17.86 -17.06
C CYS A 524 19.71 -18.84 -17.54
N ASP A 525 20.70 -18.35 -18.30
CA ASP A 525 22.02 -18.98 -18.41
C ASP A 525 22.75 -18.83 -17.06
N SER A 526 22.64 -19.86 -16.21
CA SER A 526 23.42 -20.28 -15.02
C SER A 526 24.05 -19.31 -13.99
N SER A 527 24.27 -18.01 -14.22
CA SER A 527 25.21 -17.24 -13.37
C SER A 527 24.62 -16.17 -12.44
N PHE A 528 23.47 -15.56 -12.72
CA PHE A 528 23.09 -14.33 -12.01
C PHE A 528 22.10 -14.48 -10.82
N ALA A 529 21.25 -15.52 -10.81
CA ALA A 529 20.27 -15.73 -9.73
C ALA A 529 20.13 -17.20 -9.27
N SER A 530 20.99 -18.10 -9.76
CA SER A 530 21.06 -19.51 -9.36
C SER A 530 21.34 -19.66 -7.86
N HIS A 531 22.31 -18.91 -7.33
CA HIS A 531 22.81 -19.10 -5.97
C HIS A 531 21.74 -18.89 -4.86
N SER A 532 20.93 -17.83 -4.89
CA SER A 532 19.91 -17.61 -3.84
C SER A 532 18.82 -18.69 -3.90
N MET A 533 18.48 -19.16 -5.09
CA MET A 533 17.48 -20.20 -5.29
C MET A 533 17.99 -21.58 -4.87
N GLU A 534 19.26 -21.87 -5.17
CA GLU A 534 19.97 -23.09 -4.78
C GLU A 534 20.18 -23.16 -3.27
N ASN A 535 20.60 -22.05 -2.64
CA ASN A 535 20.76 -21.96 -1.19
C ASN A 535 19.46 -22.29 -0.46
N PHE A 536 18.34 -21.70 -0.90
CA PHE A 536 17.03 -21.96 -0.31
C PHE A 536 16.60 -23.42 -0.52
N ALA A 537 16.79 -23.99 -1.72
CA ALA A 537 16.50 -25.40 -2.00
C ALA A 537 17.31 -26.37 -1.12
N SER A 538 18.62 -26.10 -0.98
CA SER A 538 19.53 -26.88 -0.14
C SER A 538 19.13 -26.82 1.34
N ALA A 539 18.73 -25.64 1.81
CA ALA A 539 18.31 -25.43 3.19
C ALA A 539 16.98 -26.14 3.51
N ILE A 540 15.97 -26.08 2.62
CA ILE A 540 14.72 -26.83 2.80
C ILE A 540 14.99 -28.34 2.81
N THR A 541 15.83 -28.83 1.89
CA THR A 541 16.20 -30.26 1.83
C THR A 541 16.85 -30.71 3.14
N SER A 542 17.77 -29.90 3.66
CA SER A 542 18.43 -30.15 4.94
C SER A 542 17.44 -30.17 6.10
N ALA A 543 16.53 -29.18 6.18
CA ALA A 543 15.52 -29.09 7.23
C ALA A 543 14.54 -30.27 7.22
N ALA A 544 14.05 -30.66 6.04
CA ALA A 544 13.16 -31.82 5.88
C ALA A 544 13.82 -33.13 6.32
N THR A 545 15.13 -33.29 6.04
CA THR A 545 15.91 -34.48 6.42
C THR A 545 16.12 -34.56 7.94
N LEU A 546 16.44 -33.44 8.59
CA LEU A 546 16.64 -33.40 10.04
C LEU A 546 15.35 -33.65 10.81
N SER A 547 14.22 -33.21 10.26
CA SER A 547 12.89 -33.46 10.83
C SER A 547 12.54 -34.96 10.85
N LEU A 548 13.11 -35.75 9.94
CA LEU A 548 12.96 -37.22 9.90
C LEU A 548 13.90 -37.94 10.88
N HIS A 549 15.04 -37.33 11.23
CA HIS A 549 16.10 -37.92 12.04
C HIS A 549 16.60 -36.99 13.16
N PRO A 550 15.78 -36.68 14.18
CA PRO A 550 16.10 -35.70 15.21
C PRO A 550 17.24 -36.08 16.17
N HIS A 551 17.76 -37.32 16.09
CA HIS A 551 18.82 -37.82 16.97
C HIS A 551 20.23 -37.82 16.37
N GLU A 552 20.39 -37.41 15.11
CA GLU A 552 21.71 -37.28 14.46
C GLU A 552 22.22 -35.83 14.54
N HIS A 553 22.41 -35.33 15.75
CA HIS A 553 22.72 -33.90 15.97
C HIS A 553 24.18 -33.49 15.73
N ASP A 554 25.08 -34.42 15.39
CA ASP A 554 26.53 -34.21 15.56
C ASP A 554 27.43 -34.42 14.33
N SER A 555 26.91 -34.37 13.10
CA SER A 555 27.82 -34.21 11.96
C SER A 555 27.25 -33.40 10.82
N THR A 556 27.69 -32.14 10.76
CA THR A 556 27.67 -31.29 9.56
C THR A 556 28.23 -32.03 8.33
N GLN A 557 29.12 -33.02 8.54
CA GLN A 557 29.65 -33.89 7.50
C GLN A 557 28.68 -34.96 6.97
N ALA A 558 27.75 -35.52 7.76
CA ALA A 558 26.83 -36.56 7.24
C ALA A 558 25.77 -35.97 6.29
N VAL A 559 25.28 -34.76 6.57
CA VAL A 559 24.33 -34.06 5.68
C VAL A 559 25.02 -33.58 4.40
N LEU A 560 26.26 -33.08 4.47
CA LEU A 560 27.06 -32.78 3.29
C LEU A 560 27.39 -34.05 2.48
N SER A 561 27.64 -35.18 3.15
CA SER A 561 27.86 -36.47 2.49
C SER A 561 26.60 -37.01 1.81
N LEU A 562 25.41 -36.76 2.39
CA LEU A 562 24.11 -37.06 1.78
C LEU A 562 23.80 -36.13 0.59
N LEU A 563 24.17 -34.85 0.64
CA LEU A 563 24.08 -33.91 -0.49
C LEU A 563 25.03 -34.30 -1.64
N HIS A 564 26.22 -34.84 -1.33
CA HIS A 564 27.12 -35.41 -2.34
C HIS A 564 26.68 -36.79 -2.85
N ALA A 565 26.05 -37.62 -2.02
CA ALA A 565 25.59 -38.97 -2.39
C ALA A 565 24.21 -38.99 -3.09
N SER A 566 23.38 -37.97 -2.92
CA SER A 566 22.10 -37.79 -3.63
C SER A 566 22.25 -37.12 -5.02
N GLY A 567 23.48 -37.00 -5.51
CA GLY A 567 23.78 -36.54 -6.84
C GLY A 567 23.90 -35.03 -6.90
N GLY A 568 25.15 -34.56 -6.79
CA GLY A 568 25.58 -33.40 -7.55
C GLY A 568 25.39 -33.70 -9.03
N VAL A 569 24.16 -33.53 -9.51
CA VAL A 569 23.89 -33.41 -10.93
C VAL A 569 24.48 -32.05 -11.29
N SER A 570 25.69 -32.07 -11.83
CA SER A 570 26.15 -30.98 -12.68
C SER A 570 24.99 -30.67 -13.64
N PHE A 571 24.52 -29.42 -13.61
CA PHE A 571 23.44 -28.89 -14.46
C PHE A 571 23.68 -29.12 -15.97
N GLN A 572 24.91 -29.50 -16.34
CA GLN A 572 25.32 -29.92 -17.67
C GLN A 572 24.66 -31.24 -18.13
N ALA A 573 24.31 -32.15 -17.20
CA ALA A 573 23.74 -33.46 -17.53
C ALA A 573 22.27 -33.42 -17.99
N MET A 574 21.49 -32.40 -17.57
CA MET A 574 20.12 -32.21 -18.07
C MET A 574 20.06 -31.68 -19.51
N HIS A 575 21.16 -31.12 -20.03
CA HIS A 575 21.24 -30.62 -21.41
C HIS A 575 21.62 -31.73 -22.42
N GLU A 576 22.26 -32.81 -21.96
CA GLU A 576 22.62 -33.96 -22.82
C GLU A 576 21.46 -34.97 -22.97
N GLN A 577 20.57 -35.11 -21.98
CA GLN A 577 19.42 -36.01 -22.09
C GLN A 577 18.33 -35.52 -23.06
N THR A 578 18.20 -34.21 -23.30
CA THR A 578 17.26 -33.67 -24.30
C THR A 578 17.76 -33.80 -25.73
N LYS A 579 19.07 -33.90 -25.96
CA LYS A 579 19.63 -34.16 -27.31
C LYS A 579 19.52 -35.63 -27.73
N LEU A 580 19.61 -36.57 -26.78
CA LEU A 580 19.52 -38.00 -27.06
C LEU A 580 18.09 -38.50 -27.38
N SER A 581 17.05 -37.72 -27.05
CA SER A 581 15.66 -38.06 -27.40
C SER A 581 15.24 -37.61 -28.81
N ASP A 582 15.97 -36.69 -29.45
CA ASP A 582 15.62 -36.17 -30.79
C ASP A 582 16.27 -36.97 -31.93
N GLU A 583 17.30 -37.78 -31.67
CA GLU A 583 17.94 -38.61 -32.70
C GLU A 583 17.29 -40.00 -32.90
N THR A 584 16.32 -40.40 -32.06
CA THR A 584 15.64 -41.71 -32.19
C THR A 584 14.32 -41.68 -32.97
N ARG A 585 13.95 -40.55 -33.59
CA ARG A 585 12.69 -40.41 -34.35
C ARG A 585 12.84 -39.94 -35.80
N ALA A 586 14.00 -40.19 -36.41
CA ALA A 586 14.22 -40.02 -37.84
C ALA A 586 14.60 -41.36 -38.49
N GLY A 587 13.61 -42.17 -38.83
CA GLY A 587 13.86 -43.45 -39.50
C GLY A 587 12.61 -44.28 -39.70
N ASN A 588 11.75 -43.88 -40.65
CA ASN A 588 11.23 -44.81 -41.66
C ASN A 588 10.34 -44.07 -42.67
N THR A 589 10.83 -44.06 -43.90
CA THR A 589 10.17 -43.71 -45.14
C THR A 589 9.30 -44.86 -45.63
N SER A 590 8.08 -44.56 -46.12
CA SER A 590 7.50 -45.27 -47.28
C SER A 590 6.31 -44.51 -47.87
N THR A 591 6.44 -44.25 -49.16
CA THR A 591 5.57 -43.58 -50.14
C THR A 591 4.37 -44.42 -50.62
N SER A 592 3.20 -43.81 -50.89
CA SER A 592 2.26 -44.10 -52.02
C SER A 592 1.00 -43.19 -51.91
N SER A 593 0.82 -42.14 -52.72
CA SER A 593 0.07 -42.03 -54.01
C SER A 593 -1.46 -41.87 -53.92
N MET A 594 -1.93 -40.68 -54.35
CA MET A 594 -3.17 -40.27 -55.07
C MET A 594 -4.52 -40.98 -54.84
N THR A 595 -5.56 -40.18 -54.51
CA THR A 595 -6.75 -39.85 -55.35
C THR A 595 -7.74 -38.92 -54.59
N ASP A 596 -8.25 -37.86 -55.25
CA ASP A 596 -9.38 -37.00 -54.80
C ASP A 596 -10.78 -37.62 -55.15
N PRO A 597 -11.93 -36.91 -55.00
CA PRO A 597 -12.84 -36.81 -53.83
C PRO A 597 -14.27 -37.33 -54.23
N PRO A 598 -15.41 -37.13 -53.49
CA PRO A 598 -16.11 -35.83 -53.29
C PRO A 598 -17.02 -35.73 -52.01
N GLY A 599 -17.67 -34.58 -51.78
CA GLY A 599 -18.90 -34.54 -50.95
C GLY A 599 -19.21 -33.25 -50.18
N THR A 600 -19.80 -32.28 -50.87
CA THR A 600 -20.50 -31.09 -50.35
C THR A 600 -21.74 -31.41 -49.49
N VAL A 601 -21.93 -30.71 -48.35
CA VAL A 601 -23.26 -30.27 -47.84
C VAL A 601 -23.10 -28.97 -47.00
N LYS A 602 -23.79 -27.90 -47.44
CA LYS A 602 -24.30 -26.74 -46.65
C LYS A 602 -25.77 -27.06 -46.27
N PRO A 603 -26.43 -26.44 -45.26
CA PRO A 603 -26.61 -24.98 -45.06
C PRO A 603 -26.66 -24.59 -43.54
N ASP A 604 -27.00 -23.40 -43.03
CA ASP A 604 -27.94 -22.36 -43.46
C ASP A 604 -27.69 -21.04 -42.70
N ILE A 605 -28.04 -19.92 -43.35
CA ILE A 605 -27.98 -18.55 -42.85
C ILE A 605 -29.41 -18.09 -42.55
N LYS A 606 -29.65 -17.45 -41.39
CA LYS A 606 -30.85 -16.62 -41.18
C LYS A 606 -30.46 -15.17 -40.89
N LYS A 607 -30.79 -14.31 -41.87
CA LYS A 607 -31.03 -12.87 -41.73
C LYS A 607 -32.37 -12.62 -41.04
N ARG A 608 -32.47 -11.51 -40.31
CA ARG A 608 -33.66 -10.63 -40.26
C ARG A 608 -33.19 -9.20 -40.00
N ASN A 609 -33.35 -8.36 -41.02
CA ASN A 609 -33.56 -6.92 -40.91
C ASN A 609 -35.02 -6.69 -41.31
N ASP A 610 -35.66 -5.72 -40.67
CA ASP A 610 -36.69 -4.80 -41.18
C ASP A 610 -36.41 -3.51 -40.34
N ASP A 611 -35.97 -2.38 -40.91
CA ASP A 611 -36.73 -1.34 -41.66
C ASP A 611 -37.84 -0.75 -40.75
N GLU A 612 -37.99 0.55 -40.51
CA GLU A 612 -37.98 1.72 -41.40
C GLU A 612 -38.08 3.01 -40.54
N ASP A 613 -37.43 4.10 -40.99
CA ASP A 613 -37.92 5.49 -41.15
C ASP A 613 -38.69 6.20 -40.00
N ASP A 614 -38.57 7.50 -39.74
CA ASP A 614 -38.50 8.59 -40.71
C ASP A 614 -38.14 9.94 -40.04
N SER A 615 -37.80 10.90 -40.90
CA SER A 615 -37.29 12.25 -40.69
C SER A 615 -38.20 13.26 -39.94
N GLU A 616 -37.63 14.34 -39.40
CA GLU A 616 -37.77 15.71 -39.96
C GLU A 616 -37.09 16.82 -39.12
N HIS A 617 -36.50 17.77 -39.85
CA HIS A 617 -35.93 19.04 -39.42
C HIS A 617 -36.99 20.08 -39.02
N VAL A 618 -36.76 20.85 -37.94
CA VAL A 618 -37.22 22.25 -37.84
C VAL A 618 -36.17 23.11 -37.11
N THR A 619 -35.82 24.22 -37.76
CA THR A 619 -34.87 25.30 -37.40
C THR A 619 -35.43 26.35 -36.41
N PRO A 620 -34.62 27.33 -35.93
CA PRO A 620 -34.74 27.96 -34.61
C PRO A 620 -35.33 29.38 -34.61
N LYS A 621 -35.57 29.93 -33.41
CA LYS A 621 -35.67 31.35 -32.95
C LYS A 621 -36.14 31.30 -31.48
N THR A 622 -35.73 32.10 -30.50
CA THR A 622 -35.09 33.43 -30.40
C THR A 622 -34.47 33.53 -29.01
#